data_AF-A0A7C7RV63-F1
#
_entry.id   AF-A0A7C7RV63-F1
#
_cell.length_a   1.000
_cell.length_b   1.000
_cell.length_c   1.000
_cell.angle_alpha   90.00
_cell.angle_beta   90.00
_cell.angle_gamma   90.00
#
_symmetry.space_group_name_H-M   'P 1'
#
loop_
_entity.id
_entity.type
_entity.pdbx_description
1 polymer ?
#
loop_
_entity_poly.entity_id
_entity_poly.type
_entity_poly.pdbx_seq_one_letter_code
_entity_poly.pdbx_strand_id
1 'polypeptide(L)'
;MTLLNTILPEQRRGKLKALLESGRTIRVLEAHNGLSGIIANTVEVTGESDGQRVALQFDAIWESSLTDSASKGHPDIEVVTFDSRLHTINEILAVTDKAMIVDGDTGGDANTFEYTISKLERAGVSAVIIEDKVFPKRNSLESGIQQNLQEPEVFAQKIRRGKSIQKSDEFMIIARIESLIAGKPMEDALNRAKLYLQAGVDGIMIHSKSKSPDEVLEFAKEYQVILKNLNLNKPLVCVPTTYNKITEDELNAAGFNIIIYANHLLRSAYQVMMETAKTLLRNQRSLEADPLCAPVRDIFKTVGFLEVTEKDQHDELTTNIPVIIPAAGEDPVFQKILNGKPKNMLEIGGKTLLAHQVQTLNNANLADITVITGYGRDNLCAEGINILENPNYHKGSMLNSLLVAKEKMVNGFIMLYSDILMEDHILRKLMECKEGIVLVADNSTQYHQPDEGNILDHIISKNHYKAARREIRFVSENIVASIGNKINPETATHEFIGLARFSKTGAEQFLETYNDVKQNFSGQFQESEDTSRLTFTDLIQEMIDRGFLIHYMEIHKGWLEIHNMDHIALAQKSFSA
;
A
#
# COMPACT_ATOMS: atom_id res chain seq x y z
N MET A 1 -2.41 6.03 -5.31
CA MET A 1 -1.67 6.92 -6.24
C MET A 1 -1.87 6.66 -7.73
N THR A 2 -1.71 5.44 -8.25
CA THR A 2 -2.07 5.13 -9.66
C THR A 2 -3.57 5.26 -9.92
N LEU A 3 -4.39 4.70 -9.02
CA LEU A 3 -5.86 4.81 -9.06
C LEU A 3 -6.39 6.21 -8.75
N LEU A 4 -5.55 7.06 -8.14
CA LEU A 4 -5.87 8.47 -7.85
C LEU A 4 -5.50 9.38 -9.04
N ASN A 5 -4.63 8.88 -9.93
CA ASN A 5 -4.23 9.58 -11.11
C ASN A 5 -5.33 9.46 -12.16
N THR A 6 -6.14 10.52 -12.27
CA THR A 6 -7.35 10.54 -13.09
C THR A 6 -7.16 11.29 -14.40
N ILE A 7 -5.92 11.71 -14.72
CA ILE A 7 -5.66 12.49 -15.93
C ILE A 7 -5.55 11.59 -17.16
N LEU A 8 -6.26 11.98 -18.23
CA LEU A 8 -6.16 11.32 -19.52
C LEU A 8 -4.90 11.78 -20.29
N PRO A 9 -4.34 10.95 -21.19
CA PRO A 9 -3.16 11.29 -21.97
C PRO A 9 -3.24 12.66 -22.69
N GLU A 10 -4.39 12.98 -23.27
CA GLU A 10 -4.65 14.26 -23.94
C GLU A 10 -4.60 15.45 -22.98
N GLN A 11 -5.17 15.32 -21.80
CA GLN A 11 -5.14 16.37 -20.78
C GLN A 11 -3.72 16.62 -20.28
N ARG A 12 -2.93 15.54 -20.09
CA ARG A 12 -1.54 15.65 -19.65
C ARG A 12 -0.66 16.29 -20.72
N ARG A 13 -0.82 15.92 -21.98
CA ARG A 13 0.00 16.41 -23.09
C ARG A 13 -0.01 17.94 -23.17
N GLY A 14 -1.17 18.58 -23.02
CA GLY A 14 -1.32 20.04 -23.03
C GLY A 14 -0.79 20.77 -21.79
N LYS A 15 -0.53 20.08 -20.66
CA LYS A 15 -0.15 20.73 -19.39
C LYS A 15 1.14 21.56 -19.49
N LEU A 16 2.16 21.09 -20.22
CA LEU A 16 3.42 21.83 -20.32
C LEU A 16 3.23 23.19 -21.01
N LYS A 17 2.41 23.22 -22.07
CA LYS A 17 2.08 24.47 -22.75
C LYS A 17 1.31 25.44 -21.85
N ALA A 18 0.32 24.94 -21.12
CA ALA A 18 -0.43 25.75 -20.16
C ALA A 18 0.49 26.33 -19.06
N LEU A 19 1.48 25.56 -18.59
CA LEU A 19 2.48 26.04 -17.65
C LEU A 19 3.35 27.15 -18.26
N LEU A 20 3.79 27.00 -19.51
CA LEU A 20 4.59 28.01 -20.21
C LEU A 20 3.80 29.31 -20.42
N GLU A 21 2.51 29.21 -20.75
CA GLU A 21 1.62 30.35 -20.93
C GLU A 21 1.37 31.13 -19.63
N SER A 22 1.51 30.49 -18.47
CA SER A 22 1.43 31.17 -17.17
C SER A 22 2.59 32.13 -16.88
N GLY A 23 3.68 32.04 -17.66
CA GLY A 23 4.87 32.89 -17.50
C GLY A 23 5.75 32.55 -16.29
N ARG A 24 5.42 31.50 -15.52
CA ARG A 24 6.21 31.06 -14.36
C ARG A 24 7.37 30.16 -14.81
N THR A 25 8.45 30.16 -14.03
CA THR A 25 9.53 29.18 -14.17
C THR A 25 9.00 27.77 -13.94
N ILE A 26 9.23 26.87 -14.90
CA ILE A 26 8.82 25.47 -14.83
C ILE A 26 9.98 24.66 -14.25
N ARG A 27 9.77 24.13 -13.05
CA ARG A 27 10.73 23.25 -12.36
C ARG A 27 10.48 21.82 -12.75
N VAL A 28 11.51 21.15 -13.25
CA VAL A 28 11.40 19.78 -13.73
C VAL A 28 12.34 18.89 -12.95
N LEU A 29 11.82 17.85 -12.31
CA LEU A 29 12.63 16.86 -11.60
C LEU A 29 12.70 15.56 -12.40
N GLU A 30 13.87 14.93 -12.38
CA GLU A 30 14.06 13.62 -13.00
C GLU A 30 13.27 12.49 -12.31
N ALA A 31 12.81 11.53 -13.11
CA ALA A 31 12.29 10.25 -12.62
C ALA A 31 12.72 9.12 -13.57
N HIS A 32 12.97 7.94 -12.99
CA HIS A 32 13.47 6.75 -13.68
C HIS A 32 12.74 5.45 -13.29
N ASN A 33 11.65 5.56 -12.53
CA ASN A 33 10.71 4.48 -12.17
C ASN A 33 9.45 5.08 -11.50
N GLY A 34 8.46 4.25 -11.20
CA GLY A 34 7.23 4.70 -10.52
C GLY A 34 7.47 5.39 -9.16
N LEU A 35 8.42 4.92 -8.33
CA LEU A 35 8.66 5.51 -7.01
C LEU A 35 9.25 6.94 -7.11
N SER A 36 10.25 7.14 -7.97
CA SER A 36 10.79 8.48 -8.25
C SER A 36 9.75 9.38 -8.91
N GLY A 37 8.89 8.83 -9.78
CA GLY A 37 7.73 9.53 -10.35
C GLY A 37 6.77 10.04 -9.28
N ILE A 38 6.39 9.19 -8.32
CA ILE A 38 5.58 9.55 -7.16
C ILE A 38 6.22 10.72 -6.39
N ILE A 39 7.50 10.60 -6.02
CA ILE A 39 8.20 11.63 -5.25
C ILE A 39 8.19 12.96 -5.99
N ALA A 40 8.56 12.95 -7.27
CA ALA A 40 8.54 14.14 -8.11
C ALA A 40 7.12 14.71 -8.29
N ASN A 41 6.07 13.89 -8.18
CA ASN A 41 4.68 14.33 -8.25
C ASN A 41 4.18 14.97 -6.95
N THR A 42 4.53 14.41 -5.78
CA THR A 42 3.88 14.77 -4.52
C THR A 42 4.70 15.67 -3.62
N VAL A 43 6.02 15.76 -3.81
CA VAL A 43 6.87 16.55 -2.91
C VAL A 43 6.50 18.03 -2.98
N GLU A 44 6.31 18.61 -1.81
CA GLU A 44 6.00 20.02 -1.59
C GLU A 44 6.87 20.55 -0.46
N VAL A 45 7.42 21.74 -0.63
CA VAL A 45 8.06 22.51 0.43
C VAL A 45 7.22 23.75 0.68
N THR A 46 6.76 23.92 1.92
CA THR A 46 6.04 25.12 2.34
C THR A 46 6.93 26.05 3.16
N GLY A 47 6.86 27.35 2.89
CA GLY A 47 7.55 28.39 3.62
C GLY A 47 6.72 29.66 3.71
N GLU A 48 7.38 30.75 4.08
CA GLU A 48 6.79 32.09 4.18
C GLU A 48 7.65 33.08 3.39
N SER A 49 7.01 33.92 2.60
CA SER A 49 7.65 35.00 1.84
C SER A 49 6.72 36.22 1.88
N ASP A 50 7.25 37.39 2.22
CA ASP A 50 6.49 38.64 2.37
C ASP A 50 5.22 38.52 3.25
N GLY A 51 5.29 37.71 4.32
CA GLY A 51 4.16 37.47 5.23
C GLY A 51 3.06 36.57 4.65
N GLN A 52 3.31 35.92 3.51
CA GLN A 52 2.39 34.97 2.89
C GLN A 52 2.97 33.56 2.87
N ARG A 53 2.12 32.56 3.11
CA ARG A 53 2.50 31.16 2.95
C ARG A 53 2.74 30.86 1.48
N VAL A 54 3.92 30.36 1.16
CA VAL A 54 4.30 29.91 -0.18
C VAL A 54 4.48 28.39 -0.16
N ALA A 55 3.97 27.70 -1.17
CA ALA A 55 4.23 26.29 -1.41
C ALA A 55 4.95 26.13 -2.74
N LEU A 56 6.05 25.39 -2.74
CA LEU A 56 6.84 25.06 -3.93
C LEU A 56 6.77 23.57 -4.18
N GLN A 57 6.51 23.23 -5.45
CA GLN A 57 6.49 21.88 -5.96
C GLN A 57 7.23 21.86 -7.30
N PHE A 58 7.61 20.67 -7.77
CA PHE A 58 8.01 20.50 -9.17
C PHE A 58 6.78 20.58 -10.08
N ASP A 59 6.92 21.18 -11.25
CA ASP A 59 5.81 21.43 -12.18
C ASP A 59 5.70 20.32 -13.24
N ALA A 60 6.82 19.67 -13.56
CA ALA A 60 6.93 18.63 -14.57
C ALA A 60 7.96 17.55 -14.21
N ILE A 61 7.92 16.44 -14.95
CA ILE A 61 8.82 15.30 -14.84
C ILE A 61 9.78 15.26 -16.02
N TRP A 62 11.04 14.96 -15.75
CA TRP A 62 12.06 14.66 -16.75
C TRP A 62 12.35 13.17 -16.76
N GLU A 63 11.97 12.48 -17.83
CA GLU A 63 12.47 11.12 -18.07
C GLU A 63 13.88 11.27 -18.65
N SER A 64 14.89 10.97 -17.83
CA SER A 64 16.29 11.14 -18.21
C SER A 64 16.86 9.84 -18.79
N SER A 65 17.48 9.92 -19.97
CA SER A 65 18.21 8.77 -20.53
C SER A 65 19.26 8.21 -19.59
N LEU A 66 20.00 9.10 -18.92
CA LEU A 66 21.05 8.75 -17.97
C LEU A 66 20.49 8.01 -16.75
N THR A 67 19.41 8.50 -16.14
CA THR A 67 18.88 7.86 -14.93
C THR A 67 18.12 6.59 -15.25
N ASP A 68 17.47 6.54 -16.42
CA ASP A 68 16.82 5.35 -16.96
C ASP A 68 17.81 4.22 -17.29
N SER A 69 18.90 4.53 -18.00
CA SER A 69 19.90 3.51 -18.33
C SER A 69 20.64 3.03 -17.10
N ALA A 70 21.02 3.94 -16.20
CA ALA A 70 21.79 3.60 -15.00
C ALA A 70 20.96 2.80 -13.99
N SER A 71 19.65 3.07 -13.86
CA SER A 71 18.75 2.27 -13.01
C SER A 71 18.64 0.82 -13.50
N LYS A 72 18.83 0.61 -14.81
CA LYS A 72 18.93 -0.70 -15.46
C LYS A 72 20.35 -1.29 -15.46
N GLY A 73 21.34 -0.63 -14.87
CA GLY A 73 22.74 -1.08 -14.85
C GLY A 73 23.46 -0.93 -16.19
N HIS A 74 22.97 -0.06 -17.08
CA HIS A 74 23.52 0.17 -18.42
C HIS A 74 24.09 1.59 -18.60
N PRO A 75 25.12 1.76 -19.44
CA PRO A 75 25.66 3.07 -19.79
C PRO A 75 24.68 3.88 -20.67
N ASP A 76 24.73 5.20 -20.54
CA ASP A 76 23.93 6.15 -21.33
C ASP A 76 24.54 6.40 -22.72
N ILE A 77 24.40 5.38 -23.58
CA ILE A 77 24.95 5.34 -24.94
C ILE A 77 23.92 4.85 -25.98
N GLU A 78 22.63 5.13 -25.73
CA GLU A 78 21.50 4.62 -26.54
C GLU A 78 21.42 3.07 -26.60
N VAL A 79 21.95 2.36 -25.59
CA VAL A 79 21.82 0.89 -25.50
C VAL A 79 20.42 0.45 -25.05
N VAL A 80 19.73 1.29 -24.27
CA VAL A 80 18.34 1.06 -23.88
C VAL A 80 17.46 1.37 -25.08
N THR A 81 16.72 0.36 -25.55
CA THR A 81 15.82 0.51 -26.70
C THR A 81 14.63 1.41 -26.36
N PHE A 82 14.04 2.02 -27.40
CA PHE A 82 12.88 2.89 -27.22
C PHE A 82 11.69 2.17 -26.55
N ASP A 83 11.43 0.90 -26.87
CA ASP A 83 10.31 0.17 -26.25
C ASP A 83 10.55 -0.09 -24.75
N SER A 84 11.80 -0.33 -24.33
CA SER A 84 12.17 -0.42 -22.92
C SER A 84 11.98 0.91 -22.19
N ARG A 85 12.37 2.02 -22.84
CA ARG A 85 12.13 3.37 -22.30
C ARG A 85 10.65 3.72 -22.24
N LEU A 86 9.87 3.36 -23.25
CA LEU A 86 8.43 3.57 -23.28
C LEU A 86 7.73 2.82 -22.14
N HIS A 87 8.24 1.65 -21.75
CA HIS A 87 7.77 0.96 -20.55
C HIS A 87 7.98 1.82 -19.29
N THR A 88 9.19 2.32 -19.06
CA THR A 88 9.48 3.20 -17.92
C THR A 88 8.67 4.51 -17.95
N ILE A 89 8.48 5.11 -19.12
CA ILE A 89 7.57 6.25 -19.32
C ILE A 89 6.17 5.89 -18.83
N ASN A 90 5.62 4.76 -19.23
CA ASN A 90 4.28 4.34 -18.81
C ASN A 90 4.19 4.08 -17.30
N GLU A 91 5.22 3.50 -16.68
CA GLU A 91 5.28 3.32 -15.22
C GLU A 91 5.20 4.66 -14.47
N ILE A 92 5.98 5.65 -14.92
CA ILE A 92 5.99 7.00 -14.32
C ILE A 92 4.67 7.72 -14.61
N LEU A 93 4.15 7.66 -15.83
CA LEU A 93 2.89 8.30 -16.20
C LEU A 93 1.69 7.70 -15.45
N ALA A 94 1.74 6.43 -15.09
CA ALA A 94 0.68 5.78 -14.32
C ALA A 94 0.51 6.42 -12.93
N VAL A 95 1.58 6.95 -12.33
CA VAL A 95 1.59 7.48 -10.96
C VAL A 95 1.72 9.00 -10.86
N THR A 96 1.77 9.70 -12.00
CA THR A 96 1.94 11.16 -12.05
C THR A 96 0.86 11.83 -12.89
N ASP A 97 0.40 12.99 -12.43
CA ASP A 97 -0.53 13.84 -13.18
C ASP A 97 0.19 15.04 -13.82
N LYS A 98 1.45 15.28 -13.48
CA LYS A 98 2.30 16.34 -14.04
C LYS A 98 2.62 16.14 -15.53
N ALA A 99 3.01 17.23 -16.19
CA ALA A 99 3.55 17.17 -17.54
C ALA A 99 4.85 16.35 -17.56
N MET A 100 5.10 15.64 -18.65
CA MET A 100 6.34 14.86 -18.82
C MET A 100 7.13 15.34 -20.02
N ILE A 101 8.43 15.52 -19.81
CA ILE A 101 9.44 15.83 -20.80
C ILE A 101 10.38 14.64 -20.89
N VAL A 102 10.60 14.11 -22.08
CA VAL A 102 11.42 12.91 -22.32
C VAL A 102 12.75 13.27 -22.98
N ASP A 103 13.85 12.72 -22.49
CA ASP A 103 15.13 12.71 -23.22
C ASP A 103 15.00 11.75 -24.42
N GLY A 104 14.94 12.30 -25.63
CA GLY A 104 14.87 11.55 -26.86
C GLY A 104 16.22 11.12 -27.41
N ASP A 105 17.31 11.31 -26.66
CA ASP A 105 18.69 11.14 -27.13
C ASP A 105 18.90 11.84 -28.48
N THR A 106 19.47 11.20 -29.49
CA THR A 106 19.59 11.79 -30.84
C THR A 106 18.30 11.71 -31.67
N GLY A 107 17.26 11.01 -31.18
CA GLY A 107 16.06 10.67 -31.92
C GLY A 107 16.24 9.57 -32.98
N GLY A 108 17.43 8.95 -33.06
CA GLY A 108 17.77 7.96 -34.09
C GLY A 108 17.87 8.58 -35.49
N ASP A 109 17.59 7.80 -36.54
CA ASP A 109 17.37 8.35 -37.89
C ASP A 109 15.98 8.99 -38.01
N ALA A 110 15.75 9.74 -39.09
CA ALA A 110 14.51 10.49 -39.24
C ALA A 110 13.23 9.64 -39.42
N ASN A 111 13.33 8.40 -39.93
CA ASN A 111 12.18 7.48 -39.95
C ASN A 111 11.88 6.99 -38.54
N THR A 112 12.91 6.56 -37.81
CA THR A 112 12.78 6.11 -36.41
C THR A 112 12.17 7.22 -35.55
N PHE A 113 12.60 8.47 -35.75
CA PHE A 113 12.08 9.62 -35.03
C PHE A 113 10.57 9.83 -35.23
N GLU A 114 10.03 9.68 -36.45
CA GLU A 114 8.59 9.81 -36.71
C GLU A 114 7.77 8.80 -35.90
N TYR A 115 8.21 7.54 -35.81
CA TYR A 115 7.54 6.53 -34.99
C TYR A 115 7.66 6.84 -33.50
N THR A 116 8.82 7.32 -33.05
CA THR A 116 9.04 7.78 -31.67
C THR A 116 8.07 8.89 -31.29
N ILE A 117 7.97 9.95 -32.08
CA ILE A 117 7.02 11.05 -31.84
C ILE A 117 5.59 10.50 -31.75
N SER A 118 5.20 9.65 -32.69
CA SER A 118 3.85 9.09 -32.74
C SER A 118 3.50 8.21 -31.53
N LYS A 119 4.48 7.52 -30.94
CA LYS A 119 4.30 6.71 -29.72
C LYS A 119 4.26 7.60 -28.47
N LEU A 120 5.19 8.56 -28.33
CA LEU A 120 5.24 9.48 -27.19
C LEU A 120 3.98 10.35 -27.09
N GLU A 121 3.53 10.91 -28.21
CA GLU A 121 2.33 11.75 -28.26
C GLU A 121 1.06 10.98 -27.82
N ARG A 122 0.96 9.69 -28.18
CA ARG A 122 -0.16 8.82 -27.76
C ARG A 122 -0.11 8.42 -26.30
N ALA A 123 1.09 8.27 -25.73
CA ALA A 123 1.27 8.01 -24.31
C ALA A 123 0.87 9.21 -23.43
N GLY A 124 0.75 10.41 -24.01
CA GLY A 124 0.43 11.64 -23.29
C GLY A 124 1.66 12.35 -22.74
N VAL A 125 2.85 12.05 -23.29
CA VAL A 125 4.07 12.84 -23.06
C VAL A 125 3.85 14.25 -23.59
N SER A 126 4.31 15.27 -22.88
CA SER A 126 4.11 16.67 -23.25
C SER A 126 5.20 17.19 -24.18
N ALA A 127 6.45 16.73 -24.01
CA ALA A 127 7.56 17.13 -24.85
C ALA A 127 8.62 16.03 -25.00
N VAL A 128 9.34 16.07 -26.11
CA VAL A 128 10.61 15.34 -26.27
C VAL A 128 11.73 16.32 -26.58
N ILE A 129 12.88 16.09 -25.95
CA ILE A 129 14.12 16.83 -26.22
C ILE A 129 15.06 15.91 -26.99
N ILE A 130 15.47 16.29 -28.21
CA ILE A 130 16.49 15.55 -28.99
C ILE A 130 17.76 16.37 -29.16
N GLU A 131 18.92 15.73 -29.14
CA GLU A 131 20.23 16.38 -29.25
C GLU A 131 20.91 16.18 -30.62
N ASP A 132 21.68 17.17 -31.05
CA ASP A 132 22.27 17.24 -32.38
C ASP A 132 23.64 16.55 -32.52
N LYS A 133 23.82 15.43 -31.82
CA LYS A 133 24.98 14.54 -31.98
C LYS A 133 24.78 13.53 -33.13
N VAL A 134 25.90 12.99 -33.62
CA VAL A 134 25.86 11.84 -34.52
C VAL A 134 25.43 10.59 -33.75
N PHE A 135 24.48 9.83 -34.30
CA PHE A 135 24.05 8.53 -33.78
C PHE A 135 25.18 7.47 -33.90
N PRO A 136 25.41 6.60 -32.89
CA PRO A 136 24.74 6.57 -31.58
C PRO A 136 25.30 7.58 -30.57
N LYS A 137 24.46 7.98 -29.60
CA LYS A 137 24.80 8.96 -28.54
C LYS A 137 26.04 8.55 -27.74
N ARG A 138 26.84 9.56 -27.37
CA ARG A 138 27.81 9.51 -26.27
C ARG A 138 27.48 10.57 -25.21
N ASN A 139 27.57 10.21 -23.94
CA ASN A 139 27.18 11.07 -22.82
C ASN A 139 28.03 12.36 -22.74
N SER A 140 27.41 13.51 -22.45
CA SER A 140 28.08 14.84 -22.41
C SER A 140 29.09 15.02 -21.26
N LEU A 141 29.07 14.15 -20.26
CA LEU A 141 29.95 14.17 -19.09
C LEU A 141 31.25 13.36 -19.29
N GLU A 142 31.41 12.65 -20.41
CA GLU A 142 32.61 11.84 -20.68
C GLU A 142 33.85 12.73 -20.96
N SER A 143 34.90 12.55 -20.18
CA SER A 143 36.13 13.36 -20.28
C SER A 143 37.09 12.85 -21.37
N GLY A 144 37.55 13.74 -22.26
CA GLY A 144 38.69 13.49 -23.16
C GLY A 144 38.35 13.07 -24.60
N ILE A 145 37.08 13.00 -24.99
CA ILE A 145 36.65 12.65 -26.36
C ILE A 145 36.03 13.87 -27.04
N GLN A 146 36.50 14.20 -28.25
CA GLN A 146 35.89 15.23 -29.10
C GLN A 146 34.55 14.70 -29.63
N GLN A 147 33.44 15.31 -29.22
CA GLN A 147 32.10 14.86 -29.63
C GLN A 147 31.79 15.30 -31.06
N ASN A 148 31.31 14.38 -31.88
CA ASN A 148 30.90 14.64 -33.26
C ASN A 148 29.45 15.12 -33.28
N LEU A 149 29.24 16.35 -33.76
CA LEU A 149 27.92 16.91 -33.99
C LEU A 149 27.40 16.49 -35.36
N GLN A 150 26.09 16.26 -35.47
CA GLN A 150 25.44 16.04 -36.74
C GLN A 150 25.47 17.34 -37.58
N GLU A 151 25.51 17.18 -38.90
CA GLU A 151 25.33 18.30 -39.83
C GLU A 151 24.00 19.02 -39.53
N PRO A 152 24.01 20.35 -39.29
CA PRO A 152 22.83 21.07 -38.83
C PRO A 152 21.60 20.89 -39.73
N GLU A 153 21.77 20.85 -41.06
CA GLU A 153 20.65 20.69 -41.99
C GLU A 153 20.04 19.28 -41.94
N VAL A 154 20.85 18.25 -41.64
CA VAL A 154 20.35 16.87 -41.47
C VAL A 154 19.51 16.78 -40.19
N PHE A 155 19.96 17.41 -39.12
CA PHE A 155 19.19 17.49 -37.87
C PHE A 155 17.91 18.33 -38.04
N ALA A 156 17.99 19.45 -38.76
CA ALA A 156 16.83 20.26 -39.14
C ALA A 156 15.82 19.47 -39.98
N GLN A 157 16.27 18.63 -40.91
CA GLN A 157 15.37 17.76 -41.70
C GLN A 157 14.67 16.72 -40.81
N LYS A 158 15.37 16.12 -39.83
CA LYS A 158 14.77 15.23 -38.84
C LYS A 158 13.69 15.93 -38.02
N ILE A 159 13.95 17.16 -37.56
CA ILE A 159 12.97 18.00 -36.87
C ILE A 159 11.73 18.20 -37.75
N ARG A 160 11.90 18.67 -39.00
CA ARG A 160 10.77 18.90 -39.93
C ARG A 160 9.91 17.66 -40.11
N ARG A 161 10.53 16.48 -40.22
CA ARG A 161 9.84 15.19 -40.32
C ARG A 161 9.06 14.86 -39.06
N GLY A 162 9.67 14.98 -37.88
CA GLY A 162 8.98 14.80 -36.60
C GLY A 162 7.79 15.76 -36.44
N LYS A 163 7.96 17.04 -36.77
CA LYS A 163 6.90 18.04 -36.76
C LYS A 163 5.75 17.68 -37.72
N SER A 164 6.05 17.14 -38.90
CA SER A 164 5.03 16.84 -39.92
C SER A 164 4.08 15.70 -39.57
N ILE A 165 4.44 14.81 -38.63
CA ILE A 165 3.60 13.66 -38.26
C ILE A 165 2.81 13.87 -36.97
N GLN A 166 3.04 14.98 -36.25
CA GLN A 166 2.33 15.29 -35.01
C GLN A 166 0.83 15.36 -35.26
N LYS A 167 0.04 14.84 -34.31
CA LYS A 167 -1.42 14.83 -34.40
C LYS A 167 -2.08 16.00 -33.71
N SER A 168 -1.38 16.60 -32.76
CA SER A 168 -1.83 17.73 -31.97
C SER A 168 -0.76 18.81 -31.92
N ASP A 169 -1.20 20.05 -31.79
CA ASP A 169 -0.31 21.15 -31.47
C ASP A 169 0.14 21.12 -30.00
N GLU A 170 -0.35 20.20 -29.17
CA GLU A 170 -0.02 20.16 -27.74
C GLU A 170 1.37 19.58 -27.47
N PHE A 171 1.78 18.57 -28.24
CA PHE A 171 3.08 17.92 -28.11
C PHE A 171 4.21 18.83 -28.59
N MET A 172 5.30 18.92 -27.83
CA MET A 172 6.44 19.78 -28.16
C MET A 172 7.68 18.98 -28.58
N ILE A 173 8.37 19.46 -29.60
CA ILE A 173 9.71 18.98 -29.98
C ILE A 173 10.72 20.07 -29.66
N ILE A 174 11.65 19.81 -28.76
CA ILE A 174 12.70 20.75 -28.33
C ILE A 174 14.05 20.24 -28.84
N ALA A 175 14.86 21.13 -29.40
CA ALA A 175 16.23 20.78 -29.82
C ALA A 175 17.24 21.15 -28.75
N ARG A 176 18.03 20.16 -28.33
CA ARG A 176 19.20 20.32 -27.48
C ARG A 176 20.45 20.54 -28.32
N ILE A 177 21.13 21.65 -28.07
CA ILE A 177 22.33 22.06 -28.80
C ILE A 177 23.56 21.67 -27.98
N GLU A 178 24.44 20.86 -28.58
CA GLU A 178 25.63 20.34 -27.91
C GLU A 178 26.94 21.03 -28.35
N SER A 179 26.85 22.14 -29.09
CA SER A 179 28.01 22.92 -29.56
C SER A 179 29.02 23.25 -28.46
N LEU A 180 28.57 23.79 -27.33
CA LEU A 180 29.46 24.17 -26.21
C LEU A 180 30.08 22.94 -25.55
N ILE A 181 29.32 21.84 -25.43
CA ILE A 181 29.81 20.54 -24.93
C ILE A 181 30.93 20.00 -25.82
N ALA A 182 30.75 20.10 -27.14
CA ALA A 182 31.71 19.70 -28.16
C ALA A 182 32.90 20.67 -28.33
N GLY A 183 32.95 21.77 -27.57
CA GLY A 183 34.01 22.77 -27.62
C GLY A 183 33.98 23.66 -28.86
N LYS A 184 32.82 23.77 -29.53
CA LYS A 184 32.59 24.72 -30.63
C LYS A 184 32.35 26.13 -30.07
N PRO A 185 32.63 27.19 -30.86
CA PRO A 185 32.39 28.57 -30.42
C PRO A 185 30.88 28.86 -30.27
N MET A 186 30.55 29.91 -29.50
CA MET A 186 29.17 30.39 -29.27
C MET A 186 28.41 30.62 -30.58
N GLU A 187 29.10 31.14 -31.61
CA GLU A 187 28.50 31.39 -32.93
C GLU A 187 27.93 30.12 -33.58
N ASP A 188 28.57 28.96 -33.42
CA ASP A 188 28.06 27.68 -33.93
C ASP A 188 26.74 27.31 -33.24
N ALA A 189 26.67 27.49 -31.91
CA ALA A 189 25.46 27.23 -31.12
C ALA A 189 24.30 28.13 -31.56
N LEU A 190 24.57 29.43 -31.78
CA LEU A 190 23.56 30.40 -32.22
C LEU A 190 23.09 30.12 -33.65
N ASN A 191 23.97 29.72 -34.55
CA ASN A 191 23.61 29.36 -35.93
C ASN A 191 22.74 28.10 -35.97
N ARG A 192 23.06 27.08 -35.17
CA ARG A 192 22.23 25.89 -34.98
C ARG A 192 20.86 26.24 -34.40
N ALA A 193 20.80 27.10 -33.37
CA ALA A 193 19.55 27.56 -32.79
C ALA A 193 18.63 28.22 -33.82
N LYS A 194 19.15 29.15 -34.64
CA LYS A 194 18.40 29.80 -35.73
C LYS A 194 17.85 28.76 -36.70
N LEU A 195 18.68 27.82 -37.14
CA LEU A 195 18.28 26.81 -38.11
C LEU A 195 17.19 25.88 -37.55
N TYR A 196 17.33 25.44 -36.29
CA TYR A 196 16.36 24.53 -35.67
C TYR A 196 15.03 25.23 -35.37
N LEU A 197 15.06 26.51 -34.98
CA LEU A 197 13.86 27.36 -34.88
C LEU A 197 13.13 27.48 -36.22
N GLN A 198 13.86 27.71 -37.31
CA GLN A 198 13.29 27.73 -38.67
C GLN A 198 12.78 26.36 -39.13
N ALA A 199 13.36 25.27 -38.64
CA ALA A 199 12.88 23.91 -38.87
C ALA A 199 11.58 23.59 -38.11
N GLY A 200 11.20 24.43 -37.14
CA GLY A 200 9.91 24.37 -36.47
C GLY A 200 9.93 23.79 -35.05
N VAL A 201 11.09 23.74 -34.37
CA VAL A 201 11.11 23.32 -32.95
C VAL A 201 10.26 24.24 -32.07
N ASP A 202 9.76 23.67 -30.98
CA ASP A 202 8.95 24.36 -29.98
C ASP A 202 9.79 25.02 -28.89
N GLY A 203 11.10 24.76 -28.85
CA GLY A 203 12.03 25.40 -27.93
C GLY A 203 13.46 24.95 -28.20
N ILE A 204 14.40 25.61 -27.52
CA ILE A 204 15.81 25.24 -27.53
C ILE A 204 16.25 24.89 -26.11
N MET A 205 17.04 23.83 -25.99
CA MET A 205 17.83 23.54 -24.79
C MET A 205 19.29 23.84 -25.12
N ILE A 206 19.93 24.71 -24.34
CA ILE A 206 21.38 24.90 -24.41
C ILE A 206 22.05 24.15 -23.27
N HIS A 207 23.13 23.44 -23.58
CA HIS A 207 23.86 22.67 -22.58
C HIS A 207 25.32 23.11 -22.47
N SER A 208 25.84 22.98 -21.25
CA SER A 208 27.19 23.34 -20.85
C SER A 208 27.71 22.35 -19.83
N LYS A 209 29.01 22.05 -19.89
CA LYS A 209 29.74 21.28 -18.87
C LYS A 209 30.61 22.18 -17.98
N SER A 210 30.59 23.49 -18.21
CA SER A 210 31.31 24.46 -17.39
C SER A 210 30.73 24.48 -15.98
N LYS A 211 31.59 24.81 -15.01
CA LYS A 211 31.17 25.10 -13.63
C LYS A 211 30.63 26.52 -13.47
N SER A 212 30.88 27.39 -14.45
CA SER A 212 30.37 28.76 -14.49
C SER A 212 29.14 28.84 -15.39
N PRO A 213 28.10 29.61 -15.02
CA PRO A 213 26.93 29.80 -15.88
C PRO A 213 27.17 30.79 -17.03
N ASP A 214 28.33 31.44 -17.13
CA ASP A 214 28.58 32.55 -18.07
C ASP A 214 28.18 32.24 -19.53
N GLU A 215 28.59 31.07 -20.05
CA GLU A 215 28.30 30.70 -21.44
C GLU A 215 26.79 30.46 -21.70
N VAL A 216 26.06 29.91 -20.73
CA VAL A 216 24.61 29.70 -20.89
C VAL A 216 23.83 31.01 -20.73
N LEU A 217 24.31 31.94 -19.90
CA LEU A 217 23.76 33.28 -19.75
C LEU A 217 24.01 34.14 -21.00
N GLU A 218 25.20 34.05 -21.58
CA GLU A 218 25.53 34.68 -22.87
C GLU A 218 24.63 34.15 -23.99
N PHE A 219 24.49 32.82 -24.08
CA PHE A 219 23.58 32.21 -25.06
C PHE A 219 22.14 32.69 -24.86
N ALA A 220 21.64 32.73 -23.61
CA ALA A 220 20.28 33.16 -23.32
C ALA A 220 20.00 34.59 -23.80
N LYS A 221 20.95 35.52 -23.58
CA LYS A 221 20.85 36.90 -24.06
C LYS A 221 20.75 36.98 -25.59
N GLU A 222 21.62 36.27 -26.30
CA GLU A 222 21.62 36.25 -27.78
C GLU A 222 20.40 35.49 -28.35
N TYR A 223 19.93 34.46 -27.66
CA TYR A 223 18.71 33.74 -28.02
C TYR A 223 17.48 34.66 -28.02
N GLN A 224 17.36 35.57 -27.05
CA GLN A 224 16.29 36.58 -27.03
C GLN A 224 16.35 37.51 -28.26
N VAL A 225 17.56 37.85 -28.74
CA VAL A 225 17.73 38.63 -29.98
C VAL A 225 17.29 37.82 -31.19
N ILE A 226 17.66 36.53 -31.26
CA ILE A 226 17.22 35.62 -32.33
C ILE A 226 15.69 35.54 -32.40
N LEU A 227 15.03 35.34 -31.26
CA LEU A 227 13.56 35.24 -31.21
C LEU A 227 12.87 36.51 -31.69
N LYS A 228 13.37 37.69 -31.28
CA LYS A 228 12.86 38.99 -31.76
C LYS A 228 13.03 39.14 -33.27
N ASN A 229 14.19 38.79 -33.81
CA ASN A 229 14.48 38.89 -35.24
C ASN A 229 13.62 37.94 -36.09
N LEU A 230 13.30 36.75 -35.57
CA LEU A 230 12.45 35.77 -36.24
C LEU A 230 10.95 35.97 -35.94
N ASN A 231 10.57 36.94 -35.11
CA ASN A 231 9.21 37.14 -34.60
C ASN A 231 8.59 35.87 -34.01
N LEU A 232 9.37 35.17 -33.17
CA LEU A 232 8.99 33.94 -32.49
C LEU A 232 8.91 34.15 -30.98
N ASN A 233 8.08 33.35 -30.32
CA ASN A 233 8.07 33.18 -28.87
C ASN A 233 8.24 31.70 -28.56
N LYS A 234 9.46 31.27 -28.21
CA LYS A 234 9.81 29.86 -28.00
C LYS A 234 10.63 29.70 -26.72
N PRO A 235 10.26 28.78 -25.82
CA PRO A 235 10.96 28.58 -24.55
C PRO A 235 12.44 28.23 -24.71
N LEU A 236 13.21 28.65 -23.71
CA LEU A 236 14.59 28.24 -23.49
C LEU A 236 14.69 27.32 -22.27
N VAL A 237 15.43 26.22 -22.42
CA VAL A 237 15.59 25.17 -21.41
C VAL A 237 17.05 25.09 -20.97
N CYS A 238 17.30 24.86 -19.67
CA CYS A 238 18.62 24.57 -19.13
C CYS A 238 18.64 23.37 -18.17
N VAL A 239 19.85 22.85 -17.96
CA VAL A 239 20.15 21.76 -17.02
C VAL A 239 21.35 22.18 -16.16
N PRO A 240 21.12 22.86 -15.01
CA PRO A 240 22.18 23.43 -14.18
C PRO A 240 22.88 22.39 -13.29
N THR A 241 23.23 21.20 -13.83
CA THR A 241 23.89 20.15 -13.04
C THR A 241 25.33 20.52 -12.67
N THR A 242 26.09 21.13 -13.57
CA THR A 242 27.51 21.49 -13.35
C THR A 242 27.69 22.92 -12.84
N TYR A 243 26.88 23.86 -13.32
CA TYR A 243 26.85 25.27 -12.89
C TYR A 243 25.79 25.52 -11.81
N ASN A 244 25.69 24.59 -10.85
CA ASN A 244 24.64 24.50 -9.82
C ASN A 244 24.68 25.57 -8.71
N LYS A 245 25.46 26.64 -8.87
CA LYS A 245 25.50 27.78 -7.95
C LYS A 245 24.45 28.84 -8.26
N ILE A 246 24.04 28.91 -9.53
CA ILE A 246 23.01 29.85 -9.98
C ILE A 246 21.63 29.36 -9.55
N THR A 247 20.79 30.30 -9.12
CA THR A 247 19.41 30.03 -8.69
C THR A 247 18.44 29.99 -9.85
N GLU A 248 17.25 29.44 -9.60
CA GLU A 248 16.17 29.43 -10.59
C GLU A 248 15.71 30.84 -10.97
N ASP A 249 15.69 31.76 -10.00
CA ASP A 249 15.27 33.15 -10.23
C ASP A 249 16.27 33.89 -11.12
N GLU A 250 17.57 33.67 -10.92
CA GLU A 250 18.62 34.22 -11.79
C GLU A 250 18.55 33.64 -13.21
N LEU A 251 18.30 32.34 -13.34
CA LEU A 251 18.10 31.69 -14.65
C LEU A 251 16.83 32.22 -15.34
N ASN A 252 15.74 32.38 -14.60
CA ASN A 252 14.50 32.94 -15.15
C ASN A 252 14.69 34.39 -15.61
N ALA A 253 15.36 35.22 -14.81
CA ALA A 253 15.70 36.59 -15.16
C ALA A 253 16.58 36.67 -16.43
N ALA A 254 17.42 35.67 -16.67
CA ALA A 254 18.20 35.55 -17.91
C ALA A 254 17.39 35.08 -19.13
N GLY A 255 16.15 34.63 -18.93
CA GLY A 255 15.22 34.21 -19.99
C GLY A 255 15.01 32.70 -20.11
N PHE A 256 15.44 31.89 -19.14
CA PHE A 256 15.12 30.47 -19.11
C PHE A 256 13.70 30.23 -18.60
N ASN A 257 12.95 29.38 -19.30
CA ASN A 257 11.56 29.04 -18.97
C ASN A 257 11.45 27.70 -18.24
N ILE A 258 12.28 26.73 -18.64
CA ILE A 258 12.26 25.36 -18.10
C ILE A 258 13.64 25.05 -17.49
N ILE A 259 13.65 24.65 -16.23
CA ILE A 259 14.86 24.31 -15.48
C ILE A 259 14.77 22.83 -15.07
N ILE A 260 15.71 22.02 -15.56
CA ILE A 260 15.69 20.57 -15.38
C ILE A 260 16.76 20.12 -14.37
N TYR A 261 16.31 19.51 -13.27
CA TYR A 261 17.14 18.82 -12.29
C TYR A 261 17.37 17.36 -12.71
N ALA A 262 18.29 17.16 -13.65
CA ALA A 262 18.33 15.97 -14.50
C ALA A 262 18.71 14.61 -13.87
N ASN A 263 19.41 14.55 -12.74
CA ASN A 263 19.91 13.25 -12.21
C ASN A 263 20.08 13.18 -10.68
N HIS A 264 19.40 14.06 -9.94
CA HIS A 264 19.68 14.27 -8.53
C HIS A 264 19.10 13.15 -7.63
N LEU A 265 17.94 12.57 -7.97
CA LEU A 265 17.35 11.48 -7.17
C LEU A 265 18.17 10.19 -7.33
N LEU A 266 18.61 9.86 -8.55
CA LEU A 266 19.47 8.69 -8.77
C LEU A 266 20.80 8.84 -8.01
N ARG A 267 21.43 10.02 -8.08
CA ARG A 267 22.72 10.27 -7.42
C ARG A 267 22.61 10.16 -5.90
N SER A 268 21.55 10.70 -5.31
CA SER A 268 21.32 10.58 -3.86
C SER A 268 21.00 9.14 -3.46
N ALA A 269 20.15 8.44 -4.23
CA ALA A 269 19.81 7.05 -4.01
C ALA A 269 21.07 6.16 -4.07
N TYR A 270 21.91 6.32 -5.10
CA TYR A 270 23.15 5.56 -5.23
C TYR A 270 24.07 5.71 -4.02
N GLN A 271 24.24 6.95 -3.54
CA GLN A 271 25.07 7.22 -2.37
C GLN A 271 24.57 6.48 -1.12
N VAL A 272 23.26 6.59 -0.82
CA VAL A 272 22.65 5.96 0.36
C VAL A 272 22.58 4.44 0.24
N MET A 273 22.27 3.90 -0.94
CA MET A 273 22.29 2.45 -1.21
C MET A 273 23.67 1.86 -0.97
N MET A 274 24.71 2.53 -1.47
CA MET A 274 26.10 2.11 -1.29
C MET A 274 26.54 2.17 0.18
N GLU A 275 26.15 3.22 0.90
CA GLU A 275 26.41 3.35 2.33
C GLU A 275 25.73 2.26 3.14
N THR A 276 24.43 2.02 2.88
CA THR A 276 23.63 0.97 3.51
C THR A 276 24.26 -0.41 3.32
N ALA A 277 24.60 -0.77 2.08
CA ALA A 277 25.23 -2.06 1.79
C ALA A 277 26.56 -2.25 2.53
N LYS A 278 27.40 -1.20 2.59
CA LYS A 278 28.66 -1.23 3.35
C LYS A 278 28.42 -1.39 4.85
N THR A 279 27.41 -0.73 5.40
CA THR A 279 27.04 -0.84 6.81
C THR A 279 26.57 -2.24 7.17
N LEU A 280 25.74 -2.86 6.33
CA LEU A 280 25.32 -4.25 6.51
C LEU A 280 26.50 -5.22 6.51
N LEU A 281 27.41 -5.10 5.54
CA LEU A 281 28.59 -5.98 5.44
C LEU A 281 29.53 -5.84 6.64
N ARG A 282 29.75 -4.62 7.14
CA ARG A 282 30.65 -4.38 8.30
C ARG A 282 30.09 -4.94 9.60
N ASN A 283 28.79 -4.83 9.81
CA ASN A 283 28.15 -5.19 11.07
C ASN A 283 27.53 -6.58 11.09
N GLN A 284 27.36 -7.22 9.92
CA GLN A 284 26.71 -8.53 9.76
C GLN A 284 25.28 -8.59 10.32
N ARG A 285 24.62 -7.43 10.41
CA ARG A 285 23.24 -7.22 10.86
C ARG A 285 22.73 -5.86 10.35
N SER A 286 21.44 -5.58 10.53
CA SER A 286 20.79 -4.38 9.99
C SER A 286 20.63 -3.20 10.95
N LEU A 287 20.84 -3.36 12.25
CA LEU A 287 20.53 -2.32 13.25
C LEU A 287 21.18 -0.96 12.93
N GLU A 288 22.44 -0.94 12.52
CA GLU A 288 23.17 0.29 12.19
C GLU A 288 22.74 0.91 10.85
N ALA A 289 22.03 0.16 10.01
CA ALA A 289 21.50 0.64 8.74
C ALA A 289 20.12 1.28 8.88
N ASP A 290 19.36 1.01 9.96
CA ASP A 290 18.01 1.55 10.16
C ASP A 290 17.91 3.08 9.98
N PRO A 291 18.84 3.91 10.49
CA PRO A 291 18.78 5.37 10.30
C PRO A 291 18.95 5.85 8.85
N LEU A 292 19.47 4.99 7.96
CA LEU A 292 19.65 5.28 6.53
C LEU A 292 18.42 4.89 5.70
N CYS A 293 17.53 4.10 6.28
CA CYS A 293 16.37 3.53 5.60
C CYS A 293 15.10 4.31 5.95
N ALA A 294 14.22 4.47 4.96
CA ALA A 294 12.85 4.89 5.26
C ALA A 294 12.12 3.75 6.00
N PRO A 295 11.25 4.06 6.98
CA PRO A 295 10.36 3.07 7.56
C PRO A 295 9.53 2.36 6.48
N VAL A 296 9.39 1.04 6.56
CA VAL A 296 8.62 0.24 5.58
C VAL A 296 7.18 0.76 5.44
N ARG A 297 6.58 1.19 6.55
CA ARG A 297 5.25 1.80 6.59
C ARG A 297 5.14 3.05 5.71
N ASP A 298 6.20 3.86 5.61
CA ASP A 298 6.19 5.06 4.77
C ASP A 298 6.23 4.68 3.29
N ILE A 299 6.97 3.62 2.93
CA ILE A 299 6.95 3.04 1.58
C ILE A 299 5.55 2.50 1.26
N PHE A 300 4.94 1.74 2.17
CA PHE A 300 3.57 1.22 2.01
C PHE A 300 2.55 2.33 1.82
N LYS A 301 2.64 3.40 2.62
CA LYS A 301 1.81 4.60 2.45
C LYS A 301 2.03 5.21 1.07
N THR A 302 3.29 5.38 0.68
CA THR A 302 3.67 5.98 -0.60
C THR A 302 3.11 5.17 -1.77
N VAL A 303 3.23 3.85 -1.79
CA VAL A 303 2.71 3.05 -2.91
C VAL A 303 1.20 2.79 -2.85
N GLY A 304 0.48 3.32 -1.84
CA GLY A 304 -0.97 3.20 -1.70
C GLY A 304 -1.45 1.89 -1.06
N PHE A 305 -0.57 1.12 -0.41
CA PHE A 305 -0.94 -0.14 0.25
C PHE A 305 -1.97 0.08 1.38
N LEU A 306 -1.81 1.16 2.16
CA LEU A 306 -2.72 1.47 3.26
C LEU A 306 -4.15 1.77 2.77
N GLU A 307 -4.31 2.36 1.58
CA GLU A 307 -5.63 2.62 0.99
C GLU A 307 -6.36 1.32 0.62
N VAL A 308 -5.63 0.28 0.23
CA VAL A 308 -6.20 -1.05 -0.05
C VAL A 308 -6.72 -1.67 1.24
N THR A 309 -5.93 -1.65 2.31
CA THR A 309 -6.35 -2.16 3.62
C THR A 309 -7.60 -1.46 4.14
N GLU A 310 -7.70 -0.14 3.99
CA GLU A 310 -8.89 0.61 4.40
C GLU A 310 -10.13 0.26 3.55
N LYS A 311 -9.97 0.06 2.25
CA LYS A 311 -11.07 -0.38 1.36
C LYS A 311 -11.51 -1.80 1.68
N ASP A 312 -10.58 -2.73 1.88
CA ASP A 312 -10.89 -4.10 2.27
C ASP A 312 -11.64 -4.13 3.60
N GLN A 313 -11.26 -3.29 4.57
CA GLN A 313 -12.00 -3.14 5.84
C GLN A 313 -13.40 -2.55 5.64
N HIS A 314 -13.57 -1.60 4.71
CA HIS A 314 -14.89 -1.06 4.38
C HIS A 314 -15.79 -2.10 3.72
N ASP A 315 -15.23 -2.90 2.82
CA ASP A 315 -15.94 -4.00 2.18
C ASP A 315 -16.34 -5.04 3.23
N GLU A 316 -15.46 -5.41 4.17
CA GLU A 316 -15.77 -6.30 5.31
C GLU A 316 -16.93 -5.77 6.17
N LEU A 317 -16.99 -4.46 6.43
CA LEU A 317 -18.08 -3.82 7.20
C LEU A 317 -19.41 -3.78 6.45
N THR A 318 -19.40 -3.87 5.12
CA THR A 318 -20.62 -3.85 4.28
C THR A 318 -21.10 -5.25 3.89
N THR A 319 -20.27 -6.28 4.04
CA THR A 319 -20.67 -7.69 3.96
C THR A 319 -21.26 -8.21 5.25
N ASN A 320 -22.35 -8.98 5.14
CA ASN A 320 -22.97 -9.68 6.26
C ASN A 320 -22.00 -10.75 6.80
N ILE A 321 -21.31 -10.47 7.91
CA ILE A 321 -20.29 -11.37 8.47
C ILE A 321 -20.96 -12.70 8.89
N PRO A 322 -20.49 -13.85 8.37
CA PRO A 322 -21.03 -15.15 8.75
C PRO A 322 -20.79 -15.44 10.23
N VAL A 323 -21.85 -15.85 10.94
CA VAL A 323 -21.78 -16.32 12.32
C VAL A 323 -21.89 -17.84 12.30
N ILE A 324 -20.93 -18.53 12.91
CA ILE A 324 -20.86 -19.99 12.93
C ILE A 324 -21.00 -20.48 14.38
N ILE A 325 -22.05 -21.26 14.64
CA ILE A 325 -22.38 -21.81 15.95
C ILE A 325 -22.18 -23.34 15.92
N PRO A 326 -21.06 -23.89 16.43
CA PRO A 326 -20.86 -25.32 16.50
C PRO A 326 -21.67 -25.93 17.65
N ALA A 327 -22.74 -26.68 17.31
CA ALA A 327 -23.72 -27.25 18.23
C ALA A 327 -23.94 -28.76 18.03
N ALA A 328 -22.89 -29.49 17.61
CA ALA A 328 -23.02 -30.88 17.16
C ALA A 328 -22.97 -31.93 18.28
N GLY A 329 -22.60 -31.54 19.50
CA GLY A 329 -22.37 -32.44 20.64
C GLY A 329 -23.62 -32.83 21.42
N GLU A 330 -23.53 -33.95 22.15
CA GLU A 330 -24.50 -34.35 23.17
C GLU A 330 -24.12 -33.75 24.52
N ASP A 331 -25.10 -33.30 25.30
CA ASP A 331 -24.89 -32.82 26.67
C ASP A 331 -25.37 -33.88 27.68
N PRO A 332 -24.45 -34.49 28.46
CA PRO A 332 -24.81 -35.53 29.43
C PRO A 332 -25.51 -34.99 30.67
N VAL A 333 -25.33 -33.71 31.01
CA VAL A 333 -25.90 -33.08 32.22
C VAL A 333 -27.40 -32.87 32.03
N PHE A 334 -27.81 -32.38 30.85
CA PHE A 334 -29.20 -32.03 30.56
C PHE A 334 -29.98 -33.11 29.80
N GLN A 335 -29.42 -34.31 29.62
CA GLN A 335 -30.01 -35.37 28.78
C GLN A 335 -31.49 -35.65 29.09
N LYS A 336 -31.87 -35.66 30.38
CA LYS A 336 -33.27 -35.89 30.82
C LYS A 336 -34.23 -34.75 30.45
N ILE A 337 -33.74 -33.51 30.42
CA ILE A 337 -34.52 -32.31 30.13
C ILE A 337 -34.63 -32.11 28.62
N LEU A 338 -33.55 -32.38 27.91
CA LEU A 338 -33.45 -32.20 26.47
C LEU A 338 -34.23 -33.26 25.68
N ASN A 339 -34.43 -34.46 26.23
CA ASN A 339 -35.22 -35.55 25.61
C ASN A 339 -34.84 -35.79 24.13
N GLY A 340 -33.55 -35.89 23.83
CA GLY A 340 -33.02 -36.09 22.47
C GLY A 340 -32.87 -34.82 21.63
N LYS A 341 -33.09 -33.63 22.21
CA LYS A 341 -32.73 -32.34 21.62
C LYS A 341 -31.27 -31.95 21.91
N PRO A 342 -30.62 -31.15 21.06
CA PRO A 342 -29.31 -30.58 21.36
C PRO A 342 -29.39 -29.48 22.43
N LYS A 343 -28.27 -29.18 23.09
CA LYS A 343 -28.18 -28.24 24.24
C LYS A 343 -28.70 -26.84 23.92
N ASN A 344 -28.48 -26.36 22.69
CA ASN A 344 -28.97 -25.06 22.24
C ASN A 344 -30.51 -24.97 22.10
N MET A 345 -31.23 -26.08 22.24
CA MET A 345 -32.71 -26.10 22.26
C MET A 345 -33.29 -26.05 23.68
N LEU A 346 -32.44 -25.84 24.70
CA LEU A 346 -32.87 -25.71 26.09
C LEU A 346 -33.71 -24.43 26.28
N GLU A 347 -34.87 -24.56 26.90
CA GLU A 347 -35.83 -23.46 27.06
C GLU A 347 -35.52 -22.61 28.30
N ILE A 348 -35.34 -21.31 28.09
CA ILE A 348 -35.03 -20.31 29.12
C ILE A 348 -35.94 -19.11 28.87
N GLY A 349 -36.78 -18.74 29.85
CA GLY A 349 -37.64 -17.55 29.73
C GLY A 349 -38.62 -17.60 28.55
N GLY A 350 -39.10 -18.79 28.16
CA GLY A 350 -40.07 -18.97 27.08
C GLY A 350 -39.49 -19.00 25.66
N LYS A 351 -38.15 -18.97 25.51
CA LYS A 351 -37.46 -19.17 24.23
C LYS A 351 -36.34 -20.20 24.38
N THR A 352 -35.92 -20.82 23.28
CA THR A 352 -34.73 -21.67 23.29
C THR A 352 -33.47 -20.82 23.39
N LEU A 353 -32.39 -21.39 23.91
CA LEU A 353 -31.07 -20.76 23.96
C LEU A 353 -30.63 -20.26 22.57
N LEU A 354 -30.82 -21.08 21.54
CA LEU A 354 -30.57 -20.70 20.15
C LEU A 354 -31.43 -19.52 19.69
N ALA A 355 -32.71 -19.47 20.07
CA ALA A 355 -33.59 -18.35 19.70
C ALA A 355 -33.18 -17.03 20.38
N HIS A 356 -32.68 -17.08 21.61
CA HIS A 356 -32.07 -15.92 22.26
C HIS A 356 -30.81 -15.47 21.52
N GLN A 357 -29.90 -16.39 21.19
CA GLN A 357 -28.68 -16.08 20.43
C GLN A 357 -29.01 -15.45 19.07
N VAL A 358 -29.94 -16.03 18.30
CA VAL A 358 -30.39 -15.49 17.01
C VAL A 358 -30.97 -14.09 17.15
N GLN A 359 -31.74 -13.83 18.22
CA GLN A 359 -32.26 -12.49 18.47
C GLN A 359 -31.15 -11.47 18.74
N THR A 360 -30.19 -11.79 19.62
CA THR A 360 -29.06 -10.91 19.95
C THR A 360 -28.19 -10.65 18.72
N LEU A 361 -27.94 -11.66 17.88
CA LEU A 361 -27.21 -11.53 16.62
C LEU A 361 -27.94 -10.62 15.62
N ASN A 362 -29.25 -10.82 15.45
CA ASN A 362 -30.07 -9.96 14.59
C ASN A 362 -30.11 -8.50 15.08
N ASN A 363 -30.16 -8.26 16.40
CA ASN A 363 -30.06 -6.91 16.97
C ASN A 363 -28.72 -6.21 16.63
N ALA A 364 -27.68 -6.99 16.36
CA ALA A 364 -26.36 -6.50 15.91
C ALA A 364 -26.21 -6.47 14.38
N ASN A 365 -27.30 -6.66 13.62
CA ASN A 365 -27.32 -6.77 12.16
C ASN A 365 -26.51 -7.96 11.59
N LEU A 366 -26.36 -9.04 12.36
CA LEU A 366 -25.69 -10.27 11.93
C LEU A 366 -26.74 -11.32 11.52
N ALA A 367 -27.06 -11.39 10.23
CA ALA A 367 -28.14 -12.22 9.72
C ALA A 367 -27.69 -13.52 9.02
N ASP A 368 -26.41 -13.65 8.61
CA ASP A 368 -25.89 -14.92 8.05
C ASP A 368 -25.45 -15.85 9.19
N ILE A 369 -26.42 -16.50 9.83
CA ILE A 369 -26.19 -17.39 10.95
C ILE A 369 -26.18 -18.85 10.45
N THR A 370 -25.12 -19.59 10.75
CA THR A 370 -24.95 -21.00 10.39
C THR A 370 -24.72 -21.84 11.65
N VAL A 371 -25.62 -22.78 11.92
CA VAL A 371 -25.53 -23.69 13.06
C VAL A 371 -25.05 -25.06 12.56
N ILE A 372 -24.00 -25.59 13.19
CA ILE A 372 -23.47 -26.92 12.86
C ILE A 372 -24.08 -27.93 13.82
N THR A 373 -24.87 -28.86 13.30
CA THR A 373 -25.56 -29.89 14.09
C THR A 373 -24.96 -31.27 13.88
N GLY A 374 -25.22 -32.16 14.83
CA GLY A 374 -24.85 -33.58 14.79
C GLY A 374 -25.88 -34.37 15.58
N TYR A 375 -25.72 -34.40 16.89
CA TYR A 375 -26.72 -34.95 17.80
C TYR A 375 -28.06 -34.21 17.73
N GLY A 376 -29.18 -34.95 17.72
CA GLY A 376 -30.52 -34.37 17.83
C GLY A 376 -30.95 -33.49 16.65
N ARG A 377 -30.31 -33.66 15.47
CA ARG A 377 -30.57 -32.88 14.24
C ARG A 377 -32.05 -32.68 13.93
N ASP A 378 -32.83 -33.76 13.94
CA ASP A 378 -34.24 -33.74 13.56
C ASP A 378 -35.10 -32.88 14.49
N ASN A 379 -34.57 -32.54 15.67
CA ASN A 379 -35.24 -31.73 16.68
C ASN A 379 -34.67 -30.30 16.79
N LEU A 380 -33.72 -29.91 15.92
CA LEU A 380 -33.18 -28.55 15.87
C LEU A 380 -34.07 -27.69 14.96
N CYS A 381 -34.63 -26.62 15.52
CA CYS A 381 -35.51 -25.70 14.80
C CYS A 381 -35.33 -24.26 15.30
N ALA A 382 -34.98 -23.35 14.39
CA ALA A 382 -35.02 -21.91 14.62
C ALA A 382 -35.26 -21.20 13.27
N GLU A 383 -35.94 -20.06 13.29
CA GLU A 383 -36.14 -19.23 12.11
C GLU A 383 -34.88 -18.42 11.79
N GLY A 384 -34.61 -18.19 10.51
CA GLY A 384 -33.51 -17.30 10.07
C GLY A 384 -32.10 -17.88 10.19
N ILE A 385 -31.95 -19.20 10.31
CA ILE A 385 -30.64 -19.87 10.36
C ILE A 385 -30.40 -20.81 9.19
N ASN A 386 -29.14 -20.99 8.83
CA ASN A 386 -28.66 -22.07 7.98
C ASN A 386 -28.18 -23.23 8.86
N ILE A 387 -28.44 -24.47 8.46
CA ILE A 387 -28.02 -25.67 9.19
C ILE A 387 -27.05 -26.47 8.34
N LEU A 388 -25.88 -26.78 8.89
CA LEU A 388 -24.93 -27.74 8.31
C LEU A 388 -24.77 -28.94 9.24
N GLU A 389 -24.52 -30.11 8.68
CA GLU A 389 -24.38 -31.34 9.45
C GLU A 389 -22.91 -31.77 9.55
N ASN A 390 -22.47 -32.09 10.76
CA ASN A 390 -21.23 -32.82 11.00
C ASN A 390 -21.54 -34.32 11.24
N PRO A 391 -21.44 -35.19 10.22
CA PRO A 391 -21.73 -36.62 10.39
C PRO A 391 -20.73 -37.35 11.30
N ASN A 392 -19.57 -36.73 11.58
CA ASN A 392 -18.49 -37.31 12.40
C ASN A 392 -18.41 -36.70 13.81
N TYR A 393 -19.50 -36.10 14.31
CA TYR A 393 -19.52 -35.37 15.59
C TYR A 393 -19.05 -36.21 16.79
N HIS A 394 -19.22 -37.54 16.76
CA HIS A 394 -18.75 -38.44 17.83
C HIS A 394 -17.22 -38.63 17.89
N LYS A 395 -16.49 -38.32 16.82
CA LYS A 395 -15.06 -38.62 16.69
C LYS A 395 -14.16 -37.40 16.79
N GLY A 396 -14.72 -36.20 16.69
CA GLY A 396 -13.99 -34.94 16.67
C GLY A 396 -14.34 -34.02 17.84
N SER A 397 -13.70 -32.86 17.86
CA SER A 397 -13.94 -31.77 18.80
C SER A 397 -14.93 -30.74 18.25
N MET A 398 -15.21 -29.72 19.06
CA MET A 398 -15.94 -28.53 18.62
C MET A 398 -15.27 -27.84 17.42
N LEU A 399 -13.93 -27.79 17.37
CA LEU A 399 -13.16 -27.23 16.24
C LEU A 399 -13.45 -28.00 14.94
N ASN A 400 -13.57 -29.33 14.98
CA ASN A 400 -13.93 -30.11 13.79
C ASN A 400 -15.33 -29.73 13.27
N SER A 401 -16.26 -29.43 14.18
CA SER A 401 -17.60 -28.98 13.81
C SER A 401 -17.56 -27.57 13.21
N LEU A 402 -16.78 -26.65 13.80
CA LEU A 402 -16.56 -25.30 13.28
C LEU A 402 -16.06 -25.37 11.81
N LEU A 403 -15.09 -26.22 11.53
CA LEU A 403 -14.46 -26.35 10.21
C LEU A 403 -15.33 -27.01 9.13
N VAL A 404 -16.51 -27.56 9.47
CA VAL A 404 -17.51 -27.97 8.47
C VAL A 404 -17.94 -26.75 7.63
N ALA A 405 -17.95 -25.56 8.23
CA ALA A 405 -18.29 -24.30 7.56
C ALA A 405 -17.09 -23.54 6.99
N LYS A 406 -15.95 -24.21 6.73
CA LYS A 406 -14.72 -23.55 6.21
C LYS A 406 -14.95 -22.65 4.98
N GLU A 407 -15.88 -23.01 4.10
CA GLU A 407 -16.18 -22.24 2.89
C GLU A 407 -16.84 -20.89 3.20
N LYS A 408 -17.51 -20.76 4.35
CA LYS A 408 -18.10 -19.50 4.83
C LYS A 408 -17.07 -18.61 5.56
N MET A 409 -15.88 -19.12 5.90
CA MET A 409 -14.87 -18.35 6.65
C MET A 409 -14.01 -17.45 5.76
N VAL A 410 -14.11 -17.57 4.43
CA VAL A 410 -13.18 -16.96 3.46
C VAL A 410 -13.06 -15.44 3.60
N ASN A 411 -14.13 -14.74 3.97
CA ASN A 411 -14.14 -13.28 4.12
C ASN A 411 -14.23 -12.83 5.59
N GLY A 412 -13.76 -13.67 6.51
CA GLY A 412 -13.93 -13.46 7.94
C GLY A 412 -15.22 -14.10 8.47
N PHE A 413 -15.27 -14.32 9.78
CA PHE A 413 -16.42 -14.94 10.45
C PHE A 413 -16.42 -14.61 11.95
N ILE A 414 -17.56 -14.84 12.59
CA ILE A 414 -17.71 -14.86 14.05
C ILE A 414 -17.98 -16.29 14.48
N MET A 415 -17.26 -16.74 15.51
CA MET A 415 -17.51 -18.00 16.18
C MET A 415 -18.21 -17.74 17.51
N LEU A 416 -19.27 -18.51 17.78
CA LEU A 416 -20.04 -18.41 19.02
C LEU A 416 -20.37 -19.81 19.55
N TYR A 417 -20.00 -20.15 20.78
CA TYR A 417 -20.43 -21.43 21.38
C TYR A 417 -21.94 -21.48 21.57
N SER A 418 -22.49 -22.69 21.47
CA SER A 418 -23.93 -22.94 21.41
C SER A 418 -24.67 -22.80 22.75
N ASP A 419 -23.94 -22.61 23.84
CA ASP A 419 -24.42 -22.63 25.22
C ASP A 419 -24.30 -21.29 25.97
N ILE A 420 -24.00 -20.22 25.24
CA ILE A 420 -23.80 -18.87 25.80
C ILE A 420 -25.02 -17.99 25.58
N LEU A 421 -25.44 -17.31 26.64
CA LEU A 421 -26.28 -16.11 26.58
C LEU A 421 -25.42 -14.85 26.70
N MET A 422 -25.75 -13.80 25.97
CA MET A 422 -25.06 -12.52 26.04
C MET A 422 -25.98 -11.34 25.75
N GLU A 423 -25.60 -10.18 26.29
CA GLU A 423 -26.26 -8.91 26.02
C GLU A 423 -25.78 -8.30 24.69
N ASP A 424 -26.68 -7.57 24.01
CA ASP A 424 -26.42 -6.93 22.71
C ASP A 424 -25.17 -6.03 22.69
N HIS A 425 -24.83 -5.42 23.83
CA HIS A 425 -23.73 -4.46 23.91
C HIS A 425 -22.36 -5.12 23.68
N ILE A 426 -22.22 -6.42 23.99
CA ILE A 426 -20.99 -7.19 23.77
C ILE A 426 -20.75 -7.35 22.27
N LEU A 427 -21.78 -7.73 21.50
CA LEU A 427 -21.67 -7.83 20.05
C LEU A 427 -21.40 -6.48 19.40
N ARG A 428 -22.11 -5.41 19.81
CA ARG A 428 -21.84 -4.06 19.29
C ARG A 428 -20.38 -3.65 19.46
N LYS A 429 -19.81 -3.88 20.66
CA LYS A 429 -18.40 -3.58 20.94
C LYS A 429 -17.45 -4.46 20.12
N LEU A 430 -17.76 -5.75 19.94
CA LEU A 430 -16.96 -6.65 19.10
C LEU A 430 -16.96 -6.23 17.62
N MET A 431 -18.06 -5.66 17.16
CA MET A 431 -18.19 -5.14 15.79
C MET A 431 -17.36 -3.87 15.55
N GLU A 432 -17.05 -3.11 16.60
CA GLU A 432 -16.18 -1.91 16.54
C GLU A 432 -14.68 -2.24 16.51
N CYS A 433 -14.29 -3.46 16.90
CA CYS A 433 -12.90 -3.91 16.86
C CYS A 433 -12.37 -4.02 15.42
N LYS A 434 -11.10 -3.64 15.21
CA LYS A 434 -10.44 -3.56 13.89
C LYS A 434 -9.28 -4.54 13.73
N GLU A 435 -8.94 -5.22 14.80
CA GLU A 435 -7.85 -6.18 14.86
C GLU A 435 -8.22 -7.48 14.14
N GLY A 436 -7.23 -8.17 13.58
CA GLY A 436 -7.49 -9.32 12.70
C GLY A 436 -8.16 -10.51 13.39
N ILE A 437 -7.81 -10.77 14.65
CA ILE A 437 -8.43 -11.81 15.48
C ILE A 437 -8.69 -11.21 16.86
N VAL A 438 -9.96 -11.28 17.29
CA VAL A 438 -10.41 -10.71 18.57
C VAL A 438 -11.20 -11.77 19.35
N LEU A 439 -10.69 -12.13 20.52
CA LEU A 439 -11.37 -13.01 21.47
C LEU A 439 -12.12 -12.17 22.51
N VAL A 440 -13.35 -12.54 22.86
CA VAL A 440 -14.06 -11.86 23.95
C VAL A 440 -13.64 -12.49 25.28
N ALA A 441 -13.16 -11.65 26.20
CA ALA A 441 -12.54 -12.11 27.43
C ALA A 441 -13.15 -11.40 28.65
N ASP A 442 -13.61 -12.17 29.63
CA ASP A 442 -14.18 -11.67 30.88
C ASP A 442 -13.14 -11.61 32.00
N ASN A 443 -13.11 -10.50 32.74
CA ASN A 443 -12.14 -10.28 33.83
C ASN A 443 -12.69 -10.59 35.24
N SER A 444 -13.93 -11.09 35.36
CA SER A 444 -14.60 -11.28 36.65
C SER A 444 -14.10 -12.49 37.43
N THR A 445 -13.40 -13.41 36.78
CA THR A 445 -12.67 -14.55 37.39
C THR A 445 -11.60 -14.12 38.39
N GLN A 446 -11.11 -12.87 38.31
CA GLN A 446 -10.23 -12.29 39.33
C GLN A 446 -10.93 -12.09 40.69
N TYR A 447 -12.27 -12.15 40.72
CA TYR A 447 -13.09 -11.82 41.88
C TYR A 447 -14.05 -12.96 42.30
N HIS A 448 -14.22 -14.01 41.49
CA HIS A 448 -15.10 -15.14 41.77
C HIS A 448 -14.41 -16.44 41.36
N GLN A 449 -14.44 -17.47 42.21
CA GLN A 449 -13.97 -18.80 41.83
C GLN A 449 -15.03 -19.49 40.97
N PRO A 450 -14.62 -20.26 39.94
CA PRO A 450 -15.55 -21.07 39.16
C PRO A 450 -16.27 -22.10 40.04
N ASP A 451 -17.53 -22.38 39.72
CA ASP A 451 -18.27 -23.45 40.36
C ASP A 451 -17.58 -24.81 40.14
N GLU A 452 -17.62 -25.68 41.16
CA GLU A 452 -16.97 -27.00 41.12
C GLU A 452 -17.46 -27.81 39.90
N GLY A 453 -16.51 -28.17 39.02
CA GLY A 453 -16.76 -29.02 37.85
C GLY A 453 -16.84 -28.30 36.50
N ASN A 454 -16.81 -26.96 36.47
CA ASN A 454 -16.76 -26.21 35.22
C ASN A 454 -15.31 -26.19 34.66
N ILE A 455 -15.13 -26.55 33.39
CA ILE A 455 -13.85 -26.44 32.68
C ILE A 455 -13.87 -25.09 31.94
N LEU A 456 -13.00 -24.16 32.34
CA LEU A 456 -12.91 -22.83 31.74
C LEU A 456 -11.72 -22.72 30.80
N ASP A 457 -11.90 -21.96 29.72
CA ASP A 457 -10.80 -21.53 28.85
C ASP A 457 -10.21 -20.23 29.41
N HIS A 458 -8.97 -20.27 29.90
CA HIS A 458 -8.31 -19.13 30.53
C HIS A 458 -7.41 -18.36 29.56
N ILE A 459 -7.26 -17.05 29.77
CA ILE A 459 -6.38 -16.16 29.00
C ILE A 459 -5.35 -15.49 29.91
N ILE A 460 -4.10 -15.47 29.47
CA ILE A 460 -3.04 -14.62 30.02
C ILE A 460 -2.76 -13.49 29.04
N SER A 461 -2.86 -12.23 29.48
CA SER A 461 -2.52 -11.06 28.66
C SER A 461 -1.02 -10.74 28.69
N LYS A 462 -0.46 -10.20 27.59
CA LYS A 462 0.98 -9.79 27.56
C LYS A 462 1.31 -8.69 28.56
N ASN A 463 0.35 -7.84 28.88
CA ASN A 463 0.49 -6.71 29.80
C ASN A 463 -0.19 -7.03 31.14
N HIS A 464 0.45 -7.87 31.96
CA HIS A 464 -0.07 -8.22 33.29
C HIS A 464 0.05 -7.02 34.24
N TYR A 465 -1.07 -6.36 34.56
CA TYR A 465 -1.06 -5.24 35.51
C TYR A 465 -1.54 -5.67 36.91
N LYS A 466 -0.72 -5.42 37.94
CA LYS A 466 -1.12 -5.48 39.35
C LYS A 466 -1.80 -4.16 39.74
N ALA A 467 -3.03 -4.21 40.23
CA ALA A 467 -3.88 -3.06 40.59
C ALA A 467 -3.41 -2.27 41.84
N ALA A 468 -2.14 -1.87 41.91
CA ALA A 468 -1.58 -1.24 43.11
C ALA A 468 -1.36 0.29 43.03
N ARG A 469 -1.49 0.95 41.87
CA ARG A 469 -1.29 2.42 41.77
C ARG A 469 -2.22 3.10 40.77
N ARG A 470 -2.65 4.32 41.11
CA ARG A 470 -3.40 5.23 40.23
C ARG A 470 -2.43 5.85 39.21
N GLU A 471 -2.54 5.47 37.94
CA GLU A 471 -1.79 6.06 36.83
C GLU A 471 -2.74 6.46 35.68
N ILE A 472 -2.34 7.49 34.92
CA ILE A 472 -3.01 7.96 33.71
C ILE A 472 -2.64 7.00 32.57
N ARG A 473 -3.64 6.42 31.90
CA ARG A 473 -3.47 5.35 30.90
C ARG A 473 -3.13 5.90 29.51
N PHE A 474 -2.15 5.29 28.85
CA PHE A 474 -2.03 5.24 27.39
C PHE A 474 -2.43 3.83 26.95
N VAL A 475 -3.19 3.71 25.87
CA VAL A 475 -3.80 2.45 25.37
C VAL A 475 -2.76 1.34 25.29
N SER A 476 -2.79 0.39 26.23
CA SER A 476 -2.05 -0.86 26.12
C SER A 476 -2.74 -1.74 25.09
N GLU A 477 -1.99 -2.30 24.14
CA GLU A 477 -2.52 -3.26 23.18
C GLU A 477 -3.06 -4.49 23.95
N ASN A 478 -4.35 -4.79 23.80
CA ASN A 478 -5.01 -5.92 24.45
C ASN A 478 -4.61 -7.23 23.75
N ILE A 479 -3.36 -7.67 23.92
CA ILE A 479 -2.81 -8.85 23.26
C ILE A 479 -2.83 -10.06 24.19
N VAL A 480 -3.26 -11.20 23.65
CA VAL A 480 -3.22 -12.51 24.30
C VAL A 480 -1.79 -13.06 24.26
N ALA A 481 -1.26 -13.45 25.42
CA ALA A 481 0.03 -14.12 25.56
C ALA A 481 -0.11 -15.65 25.57
N SER A 482 -1.19 -16.16 26.15
CA SER A 482 -1.49 -17.60 26.18
C SER A 482 -2.99 -17.82 26.43
N ILE A 483 -3.51 -18.94 25.93
CA ILE A 483 -4.89 -19.40 26.11
C ILE A 483 -4.95 -20.93 26.24
N GLY A 484 -5.84 -21.45 27.09
CA GLY A 484 -6.00 -22.89 27.29
C GLY A 484 -6.84 -23.24 28.52
N ASN A 485 -7.22 -24.50 28.66
CA ASN A 485 -8.03 -24.99 29.79
C ASN A 485 -7.20 -25.63 30.92
N LYS A 486 -5.88 -25.80 30.71
CA LYS A 486 -4.94 -26.26 31.75
C LYS A 486 -4.13 -25.13 32.38
N ILE A 487 -4.38 -23.88 32.00
CA ILE A 487 -3.76 -22.70 32.60
C ILE A 487 -4.21 -22.57 34.06
N ASN A 488 -3.27 -22.26 34.97
CA ASN A 488 -3.58 -22.09 36.39
C ASN A 488 -4.54 -20.89 36.58
N PRO A 489 -5.74 -21.10 37.15
CA PRO A 489 -6.72 -20.04 37.39
C PRO A 489 -6.17 -18.85 38.21
N GLU A 490 -5.23 -19.09 39.13
CA GLU A 490 -4.61 -18.01 39.93
C GLU A 490 -3.72 -17.07 39.10
N THR A 491 -3.24 -17.54 37.95
CA THR A 491 -2.39 -16.77 37.03
C THR A 491 -3.14 -16.28 35.80
N ALA A 492 -4.36 -16.78 35.58
CA ALA A 492 -5.22 -16.35 34.50
C ALA A 492 -5.61 -14.88 34.72
N THR A 493 -5.51 -14.10 33.65
CA THR A 493 -5.94 -12.69 33.68
C THR A 493 -7.42 -12.54 33.35
N HIS A 494 -7.93 -13.43 32.50
CA HIS A 494 -9.30 -13.41 31.97
C HIS A 494 -9.79 -14.83 31.67
N GLU A 495 -11.07 -14.95 31.39
CA GLU A 495 -11.74 -16.14 30.85
C GLU A 495 -12.19 -15.87 29.41
N PHE A 496 -11.89 -16.79 28.50
CA PHE A 496 -12.44 -16.76 27.14
C PHE A 496 -13.89 -17.24 27.17
N ILE A 497 -14.81 -16.38 26.74
CA ILE A 497 -16.25 -16.66 26.90
C ILE A 497 -16.84 -17.51 25.79
N GLY A 498 -16.04 -18.02 24.84
CA GLY A 498 -16.54 -18.77 23.67
C GLY A 498 -17.10 -17.90 22.53
N LEU A 499 -16.71 -16.63 22.45
CA LEU A 499 -17.05 -15.70 21.35
C LEU A 499 -15.78 -15.09 20.76
N ALA A 500 -15.58 -15.25 19.45
CA ALA A 500 -14.42 -14.73 18.73
C ALA A 500 -14.79 -14.17 17.36
N ARG A 501 -14.10 -13.10 16.93
CA ARG A 501 -14.21 -12.51 15.59
C ARG A 501 -12.90 -12.66 14.84
N PHE A 502 -13.02 -13.00 13.56
CA PHE A 502 -11.93 -13.09 12.60
C PHE A 502 -12.22 -12.17 11.42
N SER A 503 -11.29 -11.27 11.08
CA SER A 503 -11.26 -10.60 9.78
C SER A 503 -10.98 -11.60 8.67
N LYS A 504 -11.01 -11.17 7.40
CA LYS A 504 -10.58 -12.01 6.28
C LYS A 504 -9.16 -12.54 6.49
N THR A 505 -8.22 -11.64 6.80
CA THR A 505 -6.82 -12.00 7.05
C THR A 505 -6.66 -12.91 8.27
N GLY A 506 -7.41 -12.67 9.35
CA GLY A 506 -7.41 -13.53 10.53
C GLY A 506 -7.96 -14.94 10.24
N ALA A 507 -9.00 -15.04 9.41
CA ALA A 507 -9.58 -16.31 9.02
C ALA A 507 -8.67 -17.12 8.08
N GLU A 508 -7.98 -16.46 7.14
CA GLU A 508 -6.96 -17.07 6.29
C GLU A 508 -5.84 -17.67 7.16
N GLN A 509 -5.28 -16.88 8.10
CA GLN A 509 -4.25 -17.35 9.03
C GLN A 509 -4.73 -18.53 9.88
N PHE A 510 -5.98 -18.49 10.36
CA PHE A 510 -6.59 -19.56 11.15
C PHE A 510 -6.71 -20.87 10.35
N LEU A 511 -7.20 -20.80 9.11
CA LEU A 511 -7.36 -21.96 8.23
C LEU A 511 -6.02 -22.52 7.77
N GLU A 512 -5.05 -21.67 7.44
CA GLU A 512 -3.68 -22.09 7.09
C GLU A 512 -3.01 -22.81 8.26
N THR A 513 -3.10 -22.24 9.47
CA THR A 513 -2.55 -22.87 10.68
C THR A 513 -3.18 -24.24 10.91
N TYR A 514 -4.50 -24.37 10.79
CA TYR A 514 -5.17 -25.67 10.92
C TYR A 514 -4.68 -26.70 9.88
N ASN A 515 -4.62 -26.30 8.61
CA ASN A 515 -4.19 -27.19 7.53
C ASN A 515 -2.74 -27.64 7.72
N ASP A 516 -1.86 -26.73 8.12
CA ASP A 516 -0.47 -27.04 8.43
C ASP A 516 -0.34 -28.00 9.61
N VAL A 517 -1.06 -27.76 10.72
CA VAL A 517 -1.06 -28.67 11.88
C VAL A 517 -1.52 -30.07 11.48
N LYS A 518 -2.58 -30.17 10.66
CA LYS A 518 -3.09 -31.46 10.17
C LYS A 518 -2.14 -32.20 9.23
N GLN A 519 -1.34 -31.48 8.45
CA GLN A 519 -0.41 -32.08 7.49
C GLN A 519 0.91 -32.48 8.14
N ASN A 520 1.41 -31.69 9.08
CA ASN A 520 2.79 -31.78 9.56
C ASN A 520 2.93 -32.39 10.97
N PHE A 521 1.83 -32.56 11.71
CA PHE A 521 1.87 -33.06 13.09
C PHE A 521 0.93 -34.26 13.31
N SER A 522 1.37 -35.20 14.15
CA SER A 522 0.61 -36.40 14.53
C SER A 522 0.83 -36.73 16.01
N GLY A 523 -0.21 -37.18 16.71
CA GLY A 523 -0.16 -37.47 18.15
C GLY A 523 -0.47 -36.24 19.00
N GLN A 524 0.02 -36.23 20.24
CA GLN A 524 -0.23 -35.16 21.21
C GLN A 524 0.22 -33.79 20.68
N PHE A 525 -0.65 -32.80 20.77
CA PHE A 525 -0.41 -31.46 20.26
C PHE A 525 -1.10 -30.43 21.15
N GLN A 526 -0.35 -29.44 21.63
CA GLN A 526 -0.79 -28.48 22.64
C GLN A 526 -1.40 -29.21 23.87
N GLU A 527 -2.60 -28.85 24.32
CA GLU A 527 -3.25 -29.51 25.47
C GLU A 527 -3.99 -30.80 25.08
N SER A 528 -4.23 -31.01 23.78
CA SER A 528 -4.93 -32.18 23.23
C SER A 528 -4.06 -33.44 23.12
N GLU A 529 -4.64 -34.59 23.44
CA GLU A 529 -3.98 -35.90 23.35
C GLU A 529 -3.66 -36.34 21.92
N ASP A 530 -4.41 -35.83 20.93
CA ASP A 530 -4.22 -36.16 19.52
C ASP A 530 -4.67 -35.02 18.58
N THR A 531 -3.97 -34.83 17.46
CA THR A 531 -4.31 -33.82 16.46
C THR A 531 -5.71 -34.01 15.85
N SER A 532 -6.31 -35.20 15.92
CA SER A 532 -7.70 -35.45 15.51
C SER A 532 -8.74 -34.77 16.41
N ARG A 533 -8.38 -34.40 17.65
CA ARG A 533 -9.28 -33.85 18.68
C ARG A 533 -8.90 -32.44 19.15
N LEU A 534 -8.09 -31.71 18.39
CA LEU A 534 -7.69 -30.33 18.69
C LEU A 534 -8.88 -29.48 19.09
N THR A 535 -8.77 -28.78 20.20
CA THR A 535 -9.75 -27.78 20.62
C THR A 535 -9.52 -26.47 19.87
N PHE A 536 -10.48 -25.54 19.96
CA PHE A 536 -10.30 -24.20 19.40
C PHE A 536 -9.13 -23.47 20.06
N THR A 537 -9.01 -23.57 21.39
CA THR A 537 -7.94 -22.94 22.17
C THR A 537 -6.56 -23.51 21.84
N ASP A 538 -6.44 -24.81 21.55
CA ASP A 538 -5.18 -25.40 21.05
C ASP A 538 -4.70 -24.73 19.75
N LEU A 539 -5.63 -24.49 18.81
CA LEU A 539 -5.28 -23.88 17.53
C LEU A 539 -4.92 -22.40 17.69
N ILE A 540 -5.62 -21.67 18.57
CA ILE A 540 -5.32 -20.27 18.89
C ILE A 540 -3.96 -20.16 19.62
N GLN A 541 -3.65 -21.07 20.54
CA GLN A 541 -2.35 -21.11 21.21
C GLN A 541 -1.22 -21.36 20.20
N GLU A 542 -1.41 -22.28 19.27
CA GLU A 542 -0.44 -22.53 18.19
C GLU A 542 -0.22 -21.29 17.31
N MET A 543 -1.27 -20.53 17.01
CA MET A 543 -1.14 -19.27 16.27
C MET A 543 -0.30 -18.25 17.06
N ILE A 544 -0.49 -18.16 18.38
CA ILE A 544 0.31 -17.29 19.25
C ILE A 544 1.79 -17.72 19.23
N ASP A 545 2.05 -19.02 19.32
CA ASP A 545 3.42 -19.58 19.32
C ASP A 545 4.14 -19.31 17.98
N ARG A 546 3.41 -19.26 16.87
CA ARG A 546 3.90 -18.87 15.54
C ARG A 546 4.13 -17.37 15.37
N GLY A 547 3.75 -16.56 16.36
CA GLY A 547 3.94 -15.11 16.37
C GLY A 547 2.78 -14.29 15.78
N PHE A 548 1.62 -14.91 15.52
CA PHE A 548 0.43 -14.15 15.11
C PHE A 548 -0.09 -13.29 16.27
N LEU A 549 -0.57 -12.09 15.96
CA LEU A 549 -1.11 -11.17 16.97
C LEU A 549 -2.60 -11.44 17.19
N ILE A 550 -2.91 -12.02 18.35
CA ILE A 550 -4.28 -12.28 18.79
C ILE A 550 -4.66 -11.27 19.87
N HIS A 551 -5.76 -10.56 19.64
CA HIS A 551 -6.25 -9.53 20.54
C HIS A 551 -7.42 -10.05 21.36
N TYR A 552 -7.68 -9.39 22.49
CA TYR A 552 -8.89 -9.64 23.25
C TYR A 552 -9.70 -8.35 23.49
N MET A 553 -11.01 -8.51 23.51
CA MET A 553 -11.95 -7.49 23.94
C MET A 553 -12.36 -7.79 25.37
N GLU A 554 -11.88 -6.98 26.31
CA GLU A 554 -12.25 -7.09 27.72
C GLU A 554 -13.72 -6.71 27.94
N ILE A 555 -14.43 -7.56 28.68
CA ILE A 555 -15.77 -7.32 29.23
C ILE A 555 -15.80 -7.58 30.74
N HIS A 556 -16.84 -7.06 31.39
CA HIS A 556 -17.12 -7.31 32.80
C HIS A 556 -18.59 -7.68 32.94
N LYS A 557 -18.89 -8.98 33.03
CA LYS A 557 -20.27 -9.53 33.06
C LYS A 557 -21.05 -9.26 31.76
N GLY A 558 -22.37 -9.47 31.79
CA GLY A 558 -23.26 -9.31 30.62
C GLY A 558 -23.36 -10.56 29.74
N TRP A 559 -22.85 -11.69 30.22
CA TRP A 559 -22.93 -12.99 29.57
C TRP A 559 -23.14 -14.09 30.61
N LEU A 560 -23.58 -15.27 30.16
CA LEU A 560 -23.75 -16.46 31.00
C LEU A 560 -23.63 -17.73 30.17
N GLU A 561 -22.73 -18.63 30.56
CA GLU A 561 -22.64 -19.99 30.01
C GLU A 561 -23.57 -20.94 30.77
N ILE A 562 -24.30 -21.81 30.07
CA ILE A 562 -25.24 -22.75 30.72
C ILE A 562 -24.59 -24.12 30.94
N HIS A 563 -24.14 -24.41 32.17
CA HIS A 563 -23.50 -25.69 32.54
C HIS A 563 -24.32 -26.55 33.48
N ASN A 564 -25.15 -25.93 34.33
CA ASN A 564 -25.91 -26.61 35.36
C ASN A 564 -27.32 -26.00 35.54
N MET A 565 -28.11 -26.59 36.45
CA MET A 565 -29.48 -26.15 36.73
C MET A 565 -29.53 -24.76 37.39
N ASP A 566 -28.51 -24.37 38.15
CA ASP A 566 -28.45 -23.06 38.80
C ASP A 566 -28.27 -21.94 37.76
N HIS A 567 -27.51 -22.19 36.69
CA HIS A 567 -27.36 -21.27 35.57
C HIS A 567 -28.70 -21.07 34.84
N ILE A 568 -29.50 -22.12 34.65
CA ILE A 568 -30.85 -22.00 34.07
C ILE A 568 -31.74 -21.13 34.96
N ALA A 569 -31.74 -21.39 36.27
CA ALA A 569 -32.55 -20.60 37.22
C ALA A 569 -32.11 -19.13 37.27
N LEU A 570 -30.80 -18.86 37.19
CA LEU A 570 -30.25 -17.51 37.11
C LEU A 570 -30.68 -16.81 35.81
N ALA A 571 -30.55 -17.48 34.67
CA ALA A 571 -30.97 -16.96 33.38
C ALA A 571 -32.47 -16.64 33.36
N GLN A 572 -33.31 -17.54 33.88
CA GLN A 572 -34.76 -17.33 33.97
C GLN A 572 -35.12 -16.07 34.79
N LYS A 573 -34.42 -15.80 35.89
CA LYS A 573 -34.62 -14.58 36.68
C LYS A 573 -34.29 -13.32 35.89
N SER A 574 -33.19 -13.34 35.12
CA SER A 574 -32.76 -12.20 34.32
C SER A 574 -33.73 -11.85 33.17
N PHE A 575 -34.45 -12.84 32.62
CA PHE A 575 -35.47 -12.61 31.58
C PHE A 575 -36.89 -12.37 32.12
N SER A 576 -37.11 -12.55 33.43
CA SER A 576 -38.39 -12.31 34.10
C SER A 576 -38.47 -10.95 34.81
N ALA A 577 -37.33 -10.25 34.90
CA ALA A 577 -37.18 -8.89 35.41
C ALA A 577 -37.27 -7.88 34.27
#